data_AF-A0A932YN90-F1
#
_entry.id   AF-A0A932YN90-F1
#
_cell.length_a   1.000
_cell.length_b   1.000
_cell.length_c   1.000
_cell.angle_alpha   90.00
_cell.angle_beta   90.00
_cell.angle_gamma   90.00
#
_symmetry.space_group_name_H-M   'P 1'
#
loop_
_entity.id
_entity.type
_entity.pdbx_description
1 polymer ?
#
loop_
_entity_poly.entity_id
_entity_poly.type
_entity_poly.pdbx_seq_one_letter_code
_entity_poly.pdbx_strand_id
1 'polypeptide(L)'
;MERERSRAIVVNLREGAILALGATLIASIFLADAARAPISSAETRFVEMSPSGLQIVPASCASVPPNPHDGGSCSGGGACNINFTPSPVAQGESSTVYWSAPITGSSFVLSYPGGSNPVSNTGSVTVGGDQTKTYMLSYMSLFDSFPVSCSATLTVCPAGQIIQNGQCVPPPNDQCPSGQHFSGSSCLCDNTNQAPVNGQCPAPSGQCTMAWSPAYVNPGNNSTLYWNIPGPGIITYPGGSFPVTQSGEGGAGAGQSDMTYSFSNGAGVNCAATLHVCPAGTAANAQGTACVPIEGQCTPSYFCQGNDLYRRTAQCTNQFVQACTWDCLGGACLPPPPPEGNITATPSLVHAEETSQVSWTTQYTTSCTVSENNPEINDAWTGVSGTRTSSPLTLQTIYTLRCTGVDSSIFTDSVTVNIVPIFEEN
;
A
#
# COMPACT_ATOMS: atom_id res chain seq x y z
N MET A 1 23.58 -88.96 -32.50
CA MET A 1 24.77 -88.98 -33.36
C MET A 1 24.91 -87.62 -33.98
N GLU A 2 25.98 -86.87 -33.87
CA GLU A 2 27.23 -86.97 -33.15
C GLU A 2 27.92 -85.63 -33.45
N ARG A 3 28.37 -84.92 -32.40
CA ARG A 3 29.56 -84.05 -32.34
C ARG A 3 29.70 -82.91 -33.37
N GLU A 4 30.41 -81.83 -33.13
CA GLU A 4 31.03 -81.16 -31.99
C GLU A 4 31.76 -79.98 -32.67
N ARG A 5 31.80 -78.82 -32.00
CA ARG A 5 33.02 -77.99 -31.80
C ARG A 5 33.67 -77.38 -33.06
N SER A 6 34.40 -76.28 -33.01
CA SER A 6 34.79 -75.27 -32.02
C SER A 6 35.84 -74.40 -32.73
N ARG A 7 36.07 -73.21 -32.17
CA ARG A 7 37.33 -72.43 -32.18
C ARG A 7 37.66 -71.70 -33.50
N ALA A 8 37.60 -70.37 -33.53
CA ALA A 8 38.42 -69.36 -32.84
C ALA A 8 39.83 -69.22 -33.45
N ILE A 9 40.07 -68.06 -34.07
CA ILE A 9 41.39 -67.44 -34.18
C ILE A 9 41.23 -65.97 -33.77
N VAL A 10 41.91 -65.62 -32.68
CA VAL A 10 42.18 -64.27 -32.20
C VAL A 10 43.62 -63.96 -32.60
N VAL A 11 43.85 -62.88 -33.33
CA VAL A 11 45.17 -62.23 -33.42
C VAL A 11 45.00 -60.78 -32.98
N ASN A 12 45.66 -60.48 -31.87
CA ASN A 12 45.98 -59.16 -31.36
C ASN A 12 47.03 -58.51 -32.26
N LEU A 13 46.91 -57.22 -32.57
CA LEU A 13 48.07 -56.32 -32.56
C LEU A 13 47.61 -54.86 -32.63
N ARG A 14 47.86 -54.17 -31.50
CA ARG A 14 47.94 -52.72 -31.36
C ARG A 14 48.93 -52.14 -32.38
N GLU A 15 48.73 -50.85 -32.65
CA GLU A 15 49.60 -49.93 -33.41
C GLU A 15 49.30 -49.79 -34.91
N GLY A 16 48.20 -49.08 -35.20
CA GLY A 16 47.92 -48.50 -36.51
C GLY A 16 46.86 -47.39 -36.48
N ALA A 17 46.55 -46.85 -35.30
CA ALA A 17 45.40 -45.97 -35.07
C ALA A 17 45.67 -44.48 -35.32
N ILE A 18 46.59 -44.11 -36.20
CA ILE A 18 46.92 -42.69 -36.45
C ILE A 18 46.82 -42.27 -37.94
N LEU A 19 46.59 -43.18 -38.89
CA LEU A 19 46.61 -42.83 -40.32
C LEU A 19 45.42 -43.30 -41.16
N ALA A 20 44.26 -43.58 -40.54
CA ALA A 20 43.03 -43.95 -41.25
C ALA A 20 41.75 -43.24 -40.73
N LEU A 21 41.90 -42.13 -39.99
CA LEU A 21 40.79 -41.22 -39.63
C LEU A 21 40.93 -39.83 -40.28
N GLY A 22 41.93 -39.64 -41.15
CA GLY A 22 42.13 -38.42 -41.93
C GLY A 22 41.41 -38.41 -43.29
N ALA A 23 40.70 -39.49 -43.66
CA ALA A 23 40.12 -39.65 -45.00
C ALA A 23 38.61 -39.94 -45.04
N THR A 24 37.91 -39.92 -43.90
CA THR A 24 36.46 -40.21 -43.81
C THR A 24 35.63 -39.08 -43.21
N LEU A 25 36.20 -37.90 -42.99
CA LEU A 25 35.45 -36.69 -42.59
C LEU A 25 35.24 -35.67 -43.73
N ILE A 26 35.71 -35.96 -44.95
CA ILE A 26 35.59 -35.05 -46.12
C ILE A 26 34.61 -35.60 -47.19
N ALA A 27 33.96 -36.73 -46.93
CA ALA A 27 33.08 -37.40 -47.90
C ALA A 27 31.63 -37.62 -47.41
N SER A 28 31.14 -36.79 -46.49
CA SER A 28 29.74 -36.83 -46.03
C SER A 28 29.00 -35.47 -46.11
N ILE A 29 29.58 -34.48 -46.82
CA ILE A 29 28.95 -33.16 -47.04
C ILE A 29 28.23 -33.04 -48.39
N PHE A 30 28.18 -34.09 -49.21
CA PHE A 30 27.39 -34.07 -50.45
C PHE A 30 26.37 -35.21 -50.47
N LEU A 31 25.09 -34.82 -50.61
CA LEU A 31 23.89 -35.62 -50.94
C LEU A 31 23.05 -36.14 -49.77
N ALA A 32 22.27 -35.25 -49.17
CA ALA A 32 20.95 -35.58 -48.62
C ALA A 32 20.04 -34.34 -48.64
N ASP A 33 19.45 -34.07 -49.81
CA ASP A 33 18.31 -33.16 -49.96
C ASP A 33 17.06 -34.02 -50.23
N ALA A 34 16.20 -34.16 -49.24
CA ALA A 34 14.80 -34.56 -49.38
C ALA A 34 14.05 -34.43 -48.03
N ALA A 35 13.14 -33.46 -48.00
CA ALA A 35 11.95 -33.38 -47.14
C ALA A 35 12.14 -33.32 -45.61
N ARG A 36 12.25 -32.10 -45.07
CA ARG A 36 11.78 -31.76 -43.71
C ARG A 36 10.90 -30.52 -43.73
N ALA A 37 9.78 -30.62 -43.01
CA ALA A 37 8.73 -29.63 -42.87
C ALA A 37 9.23 -28.30 -42.26
N PRO A 38 8.63 -27.15 -42.61
CA PRO A 38 9.04 -25.85 -42.10
C PRO A 38 8.66 -25.71 -40.62
N ILE A 39 9.64 -25.32 -39.80
CA ILE A 39 9.41 -24.85 -38.44
C ILE A 39 9.16 -23.36 -38.53
N SER A 40 7.96 -22.95 -38.13
CA SER A 40 7.53 -21.55 -38.03
C SER A 40 8.08 -20.94 -36.74
N SER A 41 8.88 -19.88 -36.86
CA SER A 41 9.19 -18.94 -35.79
C SER A 41 8.91 -17.52 -36.30
N ALA A 42 8.28 -16.69 -35.49
CA ALA A 42 7.57 -15.49 -35.92
C ALA A 42 8.44 -14.23 -36.05
N GLU A 43 9.76 -14.27 -35.89
CA GLU A 43 10.57 -13.05 -35.86
C GLU A 43 11.76 -13.11 -36.82
N THR A 44 11.64 -12.30 -37.87
CA THR A 44 12.59 -11.90 -38.93
C THR A 44 12.95 -12.94 -40.01
N ARG A 45 12.44 -12.68 -41.21
CA ARG A 45 12.89 -13.24 -42.49
C ARG A 45 13.91 -12.30 -43.13
N PHE A 46 15.11 -12.79 -43.43
CA PHE A 46 15.83 -12.42 -44.64
C PHE A 46 16.42 -13.69 -45.26
N VAL A 47 16.12 -13.91 -46.54
CA VAL A 47 16.84 -14.85 -47.39
C VAL A 47 17.26 -14.04 -48.60
N GLU A 48 18.56 -13.91 -48.83
CA GLU A 48 19.08 -13.41 -50.09
C GLU A 48 20.09 -14.43 -50.65
N MET A 49 19.82 -14.88 -51.87
CA MET A 49 20.73 -15.66 -52.70
C MET A 49 21.17 -14.74 -53.85
N SER A 50 22.42 -14.29 -53.85
CA SER A 50 23.03 -13.62 -55.00
C SER A 50 24.51 -14.05 -55.17
N PRO A 51 25.00 -14.39 -56.38
CA PRO A 51 26.33 -14.97 -56.60
C PRO A 51 27.49 -13.95 -56.70
N SER A 52 27.22 -12.65 -56.56
CA SER A 52 28.23 -11.60 -56.68
C SER A 52 28.27 -10.77 -55.41
N GLY A 53 29.29 -11.03 -54.58
CA GLY A 53 29.50 -10.34 -53.32
C GLY A 53 29.54 -8.83 -53.48
N LEU A 54 28.72 -8.14 -52.70
CA LEU A 54 28.76 -6.70 -52.54
C LEU A 54 28.70 -6.33 -51.05
N GLN A 55 29.52 -5.32 -50.78
CA GLN A 55 29.81 -4.65 -49.53
C GLN A 55 28.51 -4.24 -48.81
N ILE A 56 28.29 -4.81 -47.62
CA ILE A 56 27.20 -4.40 -46.74
C ILE A 56 27.50 -2.96 -46.27
N VAL A 57 26.84 -2.00 -46.89
CA VAL A 57 26.56 -0.69 -46.29
C VAL A 57 25.09 -0.72 -45.88
N PRO A 58 24.74 -0.76 -44.58
CA PRO A 58 23.34 -0.64 -44.20
C PRO A 58 22.94 0.83 -44.30
N ALA A 59 22.12 1.12 -45.30
CA ALA A 59 21.16 2.20 -45.20
C ALA A 59 20.00 1.74 -44.32
N SER A 60 19.69 2.49 -43.26
CA SER A 60 18.31 2.78 -42.84
C SER A 60 18.30 3.68 -41.60
N CYS A 61 18.00 4.96 -41.82
CA CYS A 61 17.36 5.80 -40.81
C CYS A 61 15.86 5.84 -41.13
N ALA A 62 15.04 5.33 -40.22
CA ALA A 62 13.60 5.60 -40.01
C ALA A 62 13.13 4.66 -38.87
N SER A 63 12.24 4.98 -37.92
CA SER A 63 11.62 6.22 -37.44
C SER A 63 10.81 5.84 -36.18
N VAL A 64 11.22 6.31 -34.98
CA VAL A 64 10.42 6.50 -33.72
C VAL A 64 9.66 5.24 -33.15
N PRO A 65 9.04 5.28 -31.95
CA PRO A 65 9.37 4.52 -30.72
C PRO A 65 8.53 3.21 -30.50
N PRO A 66 8.88 2.29 -29.55
CA PRO A 66 9.50 2.56 -28.24
C PRO A 66 10.63 1.58 -27.87
N ASN A 67 11.88 1.94 -28.20
CA ASN A 67 13.05 1.47 -27.46
C ASN A 67 14.29 2.31 -27.86
N PRO A 68 15.00 2.95 -26.91
CA PRO A 68 16.21 3.69 -27.23
C PRO A 68 17.39 2.72 -27.30
N HIS A 69 17.93 2.50 -28.51
CA HIS A 69 19.26 1.92 -28.69
C HIS A 69 20.30 3.04 -28.85
N ASP A 70 21.46 2.85 -28.21
CA ASP A 70 22.58 3.80 -28.10
C ASP A 70 23.08 4.33 -29.46
N GLY A 71 22.68 5.57 -29.78
CA GLY A 71 23.18 6.31 -30.94
C GLY A 71 24.56 6.92 -30.68
N GLY A 72 25.62 6.11 -30.74
CA GLY A 72 26.99 6.54 -30.41
C GLY A 72 28.07 6.39 -31.48
N SER A 73 27.82 5.78 -32.64
CA SER A 73 28.94 5.27 -33.48
C SER A 73 29.18 5.95 -34.83
N CYS A 74 28.65 7.14 -35.08
CA CYS A 74 28.93 7.88 -36.32
C CYS A 74 29.14 9.39 -36.06
N SER A 75 30.28 9.78 -35.48
CA SER A 75 31.00 11.04 -35.77
C SER A 75 32.33 11.05 -35.02
N GLY A 76 33.43 11.21 -35.75
CA GLY A 76 34.78 11.31 -35.18
C GLY A 76 34.98 12.61 -34.41
N GLY A 77 35.73 12.51 -33.31
CA GLY A 77 36.32 13.63 -32.58
C GLY A 77 35.72 13.88 -31.21
N GLY A 78 36.26 13.23 -30.17
CA GLY A 78 36.45 13.71 -28.79
C GLY A 78 35.34 14.43 -28.00
N ALA A 79 34.15 14.62 -28.56
CA ALA A 79 33.14 15.50 -27.99
C ALA A 79 32.26 14.69 -27.04
N CYS A 80 32.18 15.15 -25.79
CA CYS A 80 31.10 14.72 -24.93
C CYS A 80 29.76 15.25 -25.46
N ASN A 81 28.70 14.51 -25.19
CA ASN A 81 27.34 14.80 -25.58
C ASN A 81 26.49 14.98 -24.32
N ILE A 82 25.63 16.00 -24.32
CA ILE A 82 24.65 16.26 -23.27
C ILE A 82 23.34 16.68 -23.94
N ASN A 83 22.24 16.01 -23.62
CA ASN A 83 20.93 16.24 -24.23
C ASN A 83 19.82 16.20 -23.20
N PHE A 84 18.68 16.79 -23.53
CA PHE A 84 17.48 16.80 -22.71
C PHE A 84 16.33 16.13 -23.45
N THR A 85 15.58 15.30 -22.74
CA THR A 85 14.34 14.73 -23.26
C THR A 85 13.27 14.75 -22.14
N PRO A 86 12.14 15.44 -22.34
CA PRO A 86 11.83 16.40 -23.43
C PRO A 86 12.54 17.76 -23.26
N SER A 87 12.76 18.49 -24.36
CA SER A 87 13.14 19.92 -24.34
C SER A 87 12.62 20.60 -25.62
N PRO A 88 11.89 21.74 -25.52
CA PRO A 88 11.55 22.49 -24.30
C PRO A 88 10.56 21.76 -23.38
N VAL A 89 10.41 22.23 -22.13
CA VAL A 89 9.40 21.79 -21.14
C VAL A 89 8.56 22.96 -20.62
N ALA A 90 7.33 22.70 -20.16
CA ALA A 90 6.53 23.74 -19.52
C ALA A 90 7.06 24.03 -18.10
N GLN A 91 6.75 25.22 -17.56
CA GLN A 91 7.18 25.60 -16.21
C GLN A 91 6.63 24.62 -15.16
N GLY A 92 7.53 24.03 -14.37
CA GLY A 92 7.21 23.02 -13.35
C GLY A 92 7.14 21.58 -13.86
N GLU A 93 7.30 21.34 -15.16
CA GLU A 93 7.48 19.99 -15.70
C GLU A 93 8.93 19.53 -15.55
N SER A 94 9.16 18.23 -15.47
CA SER A 94 10.51 17.66 -15.37
C SER A 94 11.06 17.25 -16.74
N SER A 95 12.36 17.47 -16.95
CA SER A 95 13.12 16.89 -18.08
C SER A 95 14.17 15.93 -17.55
N THR A 96 14.56 14.94 -18.36
CA THR A 96 15.75 14.13 -18.07
C THR A 96 16.93 14.65 -18.87
N VAL A 97 18.03 14.95 -18.19
CA VAL A 97 19.32 15.22 -18.83
C VAL A 97 20.08 13.91 -19.00
N TYR A 98 20.56 13.65 -20.21
CA TYR A 98 21.40 12.51 -20.56
C TYR A 98 22.78 13.02 -20.94
N TRP A 99 23.83 12.35 -20.50
CA TRP A 99 25.17 12.67 -20.92
C TRP A 99 25.98 11.43 -21.27
N SER A 100 26.90 11.62 -22.20
CA SER A 100 27.90 10.62 -22.57
C SER A 100 29.22 11.28 -22.92
N ALA A 101 30.31 10.72 -22.44
CA ALA A 101 31.66 11.14 -22.77
C ALA A 101 32.50 9.91 -23.16
N PRO A 102 33.43 10.05 -24.12
CA PRO A 102 34.33 8.97 -24.48
C PRO A 102 35.15 8.55 -23.25
N ILE A 103 35.32 7.23 -23.08
CA ILE A 103 35.86 6.51 -21.90
C ILE A 103 37.29 6.87 -21.46
N THR A 104 37.92 7.92 -21.99
CA THR A 104 39.33 8.28 -21.77
C THR A 104 39.55 9.46 -20.82
N GLY A 105 38.56 9.79 -19.98
CA GLY A 105 38.63 10.89 -19.01
C GLY A 105 38.74 10.42 -17.55
N SER A 106 39.32 11.27 -16.70
CA SER A 106 39.26 11.14 -15.25
C SER A 106 38.45 12.31 -14.67
N SER A 107 37.64 12.05 -13.64
CA SER A 107 36.83 13.05 -12.92
C SER A 107 35.81 13.81 -13.79
N PHE A 108 34.63 13.21 -13.98
CA PHE A 108 33.53 13.87 -14.69
C PHE A 108 32.68 14.67 -13.70
N VAL A 109 32.41 15.93 -14.03
CA VAL A 109 31.59 16.83 -13.21
C VAL A 109 30.47 17.41 -14.07
N LEU A 110 29.24 17.21 -13.64
CA LEU A 110 28.07 17.88 -14.20
C LEU A 110 27.77 19.12 -13.37
N SER A 111 27.94 20.30 -13.97
CA SER A 111 27.73 21.60 -13.34
C SER A 111 26.48 22.30 -13.88
N TYR A 112 25.80 23.05 -13.02
CA TYR A 112 24.58 23.79 -13.33
C TYR A 112 24.43 25.01 -12.41
N PRO A 113 23.56 25.99 -12.72
CA PRO A 113 23.30 27.12 -11.83
C PRO A 113 22.82 26.63 -10.46
N GLY A 114 23.62 26.88 -9.42
CA GLY A 114 23.33 26.47 -8.04
C GLY A 114 24.01 25.18 -7.57
N GLY A 115 24.81 24.50 -8.39
CA GLY A 115 25.57 23.33 -7.92
C GLY A 115 26.38 22.58 -8.97
N SER A 116 27.10 21.56 -8.51
CA SER A 116 27.84 20.63 -9.35
C SER A 116 27.91 19.27 -8.68
N ASN A 117 27.74 18.18 -9.44
CA ASN A 117 27.84 16.83 -8.93
C ASN A 117 28.90 16.03 -9.69
N PRO A 118 29.73 15.21 -9.01
CA PRO A 118 30.55 14.22 -9.67
C PRO A 118 29.64 13.16 -10.30
N VAL A 119 29.91 12.82 -11.56
CA VAL A 119 29.12 11.86 -12.35
C VAL A 119 30.03 10.80 -12.99
N SER A 120 29.44 9.73 -13.50
CA SER A 120 30.11 8.79 -14.40
C SER A 120 30.22 9.36 -15.82
N ASN A 121 31.03 8.71 -16.66
CA ASN A 121 31.23 9.09 -18.05
C ASN A 121 29.94 9.00 -18.90
N THR A 122 28.98 8.17 -18.49
CA THR A 122 27.62 8.17 -19.01
C THR A 122 26.62 8.19 -17.86
N GLY A 123 25.44 8.79 -18.07
CA GLY A 123 24.40 8.79 -17.06
C GLY A 123 23.19 9.62 -17.45
N SER A 124 22.21 9.63 -16.56
CA SER A 124 21.04 10.49 -16.68
C SER A 124 20.54 10.93 -15.31
N VAL A 125 19.92 12.11 -15.23
CA VAL A 125 19.23 12.58 -14.03
C VAL A 125 18.01 13.40 -14.41
N THR A 126 16.92 13.24 -13.66
CA THR A 126 15.70 14.04 -13.83
C THR A 126 15.87 15.38 -13.12
N VAL A 127 15.54 16.46 -13.81
CA VAL A 127 15.67 17.85 -13.34
C VAL A 127 14.34 18.57 -13.49
N GLY A 128 14.02 19.43 -12.52
CA GLY A 128 12.83 20.29 -12.58
C GLY A 128 12.98 21.44 -13.57
N GLY A 129 11.95 21.67 -14.38
CA GLY A 129 11.84 22.73 -15.37
C GLY A 129 11.27 24.01 -14.79
N ASP A 130 11.80 24.49 -13.66
CA ASP A 130 11.33 25.74 -13.04
C ASP A 130 11.88 26.96 -13.78
N GLN A 131 13.08 26.84 -14.34
CA GLN A 131 13.78 27.88 -15.09
C GLN A 131 14.68 27.28 -16.15
N THR A 132 14.92 28.05 -17.23
CA THR A 132 15.91 27.72 -18.25
C THR A 132 17.30 27.65 -17.63
N LYS A 133 17.93 26.48 -17.66
CA LYS A 133 19.23 26.21 -17.03
C LYS A 133 20.18 25.57 -18.04
N THR A 134 21.43 26.03 -18.06
CA THR A 134 22.50 25.43 -18.85
C THR A 134 23.30 24.48 -17.98
N TYR A 135 23.39 23.23 -18.42
CA TYR A 135 24.19 22.19 -17.77
C TYR A 135 25.49 22.02 -18.55
N MET A 136 26.59 21.89 -17.84
CA MET A 136 27.91 21.73 -18.44
C MET A 136 28.60 20.50 -17.84
N LEU A 137 28.90 19.52 -18.68
CA LEU A 137 29.73 18.36 -18.34
C LEU A 137 31.19 18.73 -18.60
N SER A 138 32.05 18.55 -17.60
CA SER A 138 33.49 18.83 -17.67
C SER A 138 34.30 17.63 -17.19
N TYR A 139 35.41 17.32 -17.86
CA TYR A 139 36.34 16.27 -17.44
C TYR A 139 37.78 16.54 -17.93
N MET A 140 38.75 15.88 -17.30
CA MET A 140 40.15 15.93 -17.74
C MET A 140 40.47 14.71 -18.61
N SER A 141 40.93 14.96 -19.84
CA SER A 141 41.45 13.92 -20.73
C SER A 141 42.78 13.39 -20.20
N LEU A 142 43.02 12.08 -20.30
CA LEU A 142 44.32 11.49 -19.94
C LEU A 142 45.43 11.78 -20.97
N PHE A 143 45.06 12.24 -22.16
CA PHE A 143 45.98 12.44 -23.29
C PHE A 143 46.13 13.90 -23.71
N ASP A 144 45.17 14.76 -23.35
CA ASP A 144 45.21 16.19 -23.64
C ASP A 144 45.28 16.99 -22.34
N SER A 145 46.19 17.97 -22.30
CA SER A 145 46.37 18.88 -21.16
C SER A 145 45.28 19.96 -21.05
N PHE A 146 44.18 19.82 -21.79
CA PHE A 146 43.06 20.77 -21.81
C PHE A 146 41.78 20.12 -21.28
N PRO A 147 41.01 20.82 -20.42
CA PRO A 147 39.71 20.35 -19.96
C PRO A 147 38.74 20.27 -21.14
N VAL A 148 38.10 19.12 -21.31
CA VAL A 148 37.03 18.95 -22.29
C VAL A 148 35.72 19.28 -21.60
N SER A 149 34.89 20.10 -22.23
CA SER A 149 33.55 20.39 -21.75
C SER A 149 32.54 20.48 -22.88
N CYS A 150 31.32 20.06 -22.60
CA CYS A 150 30.14 20.22 -23.45
C CYS A 150 29.00 20.75 -22.59
N SER A 151 28.10 21.50 -23.21
CA SER A 151 26.95 22.05 -22.51
C SER A 151 25.67 21.89 -23.33
N ALA A 152 24.56 21.77 -22.64
CA ALA A 152 23.23 21.87 -23.22
C ALA A 152 22.33 22.67 -22.29
N THR A 153 21.33 23.31 -22.88
CA THR A 153 20.39 24.15 -22.15
C THR A 153 19.02 23.50 -22.14
N LEU A 154 18.47 23.30 -20.95
CA LEU A 154 17.07 22.99 -20.78
C LEU A 154 16.29 24.27 -21.02
N THR A 155 15.49 24.31 -22.08
CA THR A 155 14.60 25.44 -22.35
C THR A 155 13.29 25.22 -21.62
N VAL A 156 12.95 26.13 -20.70
CA VAL A 156 11.64 26.17 -20.06
C VAL A 156 10.82 27.24 -20.75
N CYS A 157 9.61 26.89 -21.20
CA CYS A 157 8.74 27.89 -21.82
C CYS A 157 8.35 28.95 -20.79
N PRO A 158 8.46 30.25 -21.13
CA PRO A 158 7.98 31.33 -20.28
C PRO A 158 6.54 31.11 -19.84
N ALA A 159 6.20 31.58 -18.64
CA ALA A 159 4.86 31.45 -18.09
C ALA A 159 3.81 31.95 -19.10
N GLY A 160 2.82 31.10 -19.37
CA GLY A 160 1.77 31.40 -20.34
C GLY A 160 2.13 31.16 -21.80
N GLN A 161 3.19 30.42 -22.13
CA GLN A 161 3.44 29.85 -23.46
C GLN A 161 3.21 28.33 -23.46
N ILE A 162 2.82 27.78 -24.61
CA ILE A 162 2.63 26.33 -24.83
C ILE A 162 3.68 25.80 -25.81
N ILE A 163 4.01 24.51 -25.68
CA ILE A 163 4.92 23.84 -26.63
C ILE A 163 4.12 23.42 -27.85
N GLN A 164 4.40 24.03 -29.00
CA GLN A 164 3.91 23.56 -30.30
C GLN A 164 5.10 23.31 -31.23
N ASN A 165 5.16 22.10 -31.81
CA ASN A 165 6.23 21.69 -32.74
C ASN A 165 7.65 21.90 -32.18
N GLY A 166 7.86 21.68 -30.87
CA GLY A 166 9.16 21.86 -30.21
C GLY A 166 9.59 23.31 -29.98
N GLN A 167 8.68 24.28 -30.16
CA GLN A 167 8.91 25.70 -29.90
C GLN A 167 7.90 26.20 -28.86
N CYS A 168 8.32 27.14 -28.01
CA CYS A 168 7.42 27.84 -27.11
C CYS A 168 6.66 28.91 -27.90
N VAL A 169 5.35 28.74 -28.04
CA VAL A 169 4.47 29.68 -28.73
C VAL A 169 3.47 30.27 -27.75
N PRO A 170 3.05 31.53 -27.95
CA PRO A 170 1.91 32.07 -27.22
C PRO A 170 0.67 31.18 -27.43
N PRO A 171 -0.16 30.96 -26.40
CA PRO A 171 -1.42 30.26 -26.55
C PRO A 171 -2.30 31.02 -27.55
N PRO A 172 -3.10 30.31 -28.37
CA PRO A 172 -4.10 30.95 -29.22
C PRO A 172 -4.98 31.89 -28.40
N ASN A 173 -5.27 33.07 -28.97
CA ASN A 173 -6.06 34.14 -28.34
C ASN A 173 -7.22 33.56 -27.51
N ASP A 174 -7.24 33.91 -26.22
CA ASP A 174 -8.24 33.60 -25.18
C ASP A 174 -7.85 32.57 -24.09
N GLN A 175 -6.61 32.03 -24.07
CA GLN A 175 -6.16 31.12 -23.00
C GLN A 175 -5.01 31.69 -22.16
N CYS A 176 -5.24 32.83 -21.51
CA CYS A 176 -4.40 33.24 -20.38
C CYS A 176 -4.78 32.42 -19.13
N PRO A 177 -3.81 32.07 -18.26
CA PRO A 177 -4.09 31.43 -16.98
C PRO A 177 -5.12 32.23 -16.15
N SER A 178 -5.89 31.56 -15.30
CA SER A 178 -6.91 32.21 -14.46
C SER A 178 -6.31 33.40 -13.69
N GLY A 179 -6.94 34.58 -13.79
CA GLY A 179 -6.45 35.84 -13.23
C GLY A 179 -5.62 36.71 -14.18
N GLN A 180 -5.58 36.37 -15.47
CA GLN A 180 -4.91 37.12 -16.53
C GLN A 180 -5.82 37.28 -17.76
N HIS A 181 -5.65 38.39 -18.49
CA HIS A 181 -6.29 38.65 -19.78
C HIS A 181 -5.24 38.95 -20.84
N PHE A 182 -5.58 38.66 -22.09
CA PHE A 182 -4.70 38.88 -23.22
C PHE A 182 -4.76 40.36 -23.65
N SER A 183 -3.60 41.04 -23.65
CA SER A 183 -3.48 42.40 -24.16
C SER A 183 -2.53 42.43 -25.35
N GLY A 184 -3.06 42.14 -26.53
CA GLY A 184 -2.41 42.29 -27.83
C GLY A 184 -1.34 41.25 -28.17
N SER A 185 -0.33 41.08 -27.32
CA SER A 185 0.81 40.16 -27.56
C SER A 185 1.24 39.38 -26.31
N SER A 186 0.63 39.61 -25.16
CA SER A 186 1.04 39.00 -23.89
C SER A 186 -0.14 38.90 -22.92
N CYS A 187 -0.10 37.91 -22.03
CA CYS A 187 -1.03 37.82 -20.91
C CYS A 187 -0.62 38.83 -19.83
N LEU A 188 -1.53 39.72 -19.48
CA LEU A 188 -1.40 40.67 -18.39
C LEU A 188 -2.33 40.26 -17.24
N CYS A 189 -1.94 40.59 -16.03
CA CYS A 189 -2.72 40.30 -14.84
C CYS A 189 -3.98 41.15 -14.76
N ASP A 190 -5.14 40.53 -14.56
CA ASP A 190 -6.47 41.18 -14.55
C ASP A 190 -6.58 42.33 -13.56
N ASN A 191 -5.84 42.22 -12.46
CA ASN A 191 -5.90 43.13 -11.34
C ASN A 191 -4.95 44.34 -11.45
N THR A 192 -3.94 44.28 -12.31
CA THR A 192 -2.83 45.24 -12.34
C THR A 192 -2.46 45.71 -13.74
N ASN A 193 -2.95 45.05 -14.80
CA ASN A 193 -2.51 45.23 -16.19
C ASN A 193 -0.97 45.15 -16.35
N GLN A 194 -0.30 44.38 -15.49
CA GLN A 194 1.15 44.16 -15.53
C GLN A 194 1.46 42.74 -16.01
N ALA A 195 2.65 42.56 -16.58
CA ALA A 195 3.15 41.24 -16.92
C ALA A 195 3.38 40.43 -15.62
N PRO A 196 3.00 39.15 -15.57
CA PRO A 196 3.27 38.31 -14.41
C PRO A 196 4.78 38.16 -14.18
N VAL A 197 5.21 38.25 -12.94
CA VAL A 197 6.61 38.03 -12.53
C VAL A 197 6.71 36.62 -11.98
N ASN A 198 7.61 35.79 -12.54
CA ASN A 198 7.73 34.36 -12.22
C ASN A 198 6.41 33.57 -12.38
N GLY A 199 5.53 33.98 -13.29
CA GLY A 199 4.25 33.33 -13.54
C GLY A 199 3.13 33.69 -12.55
N GLN A 200 3.40 34.57 -11.58
CA GLN A 200 2.41 35.04 -10.61
C GLN A 200 2.09 36.53 -10.83
N CYS A 201 0.80 36.85 -10.69
CA CYS A 201 0.35 38.22 -10.78
C CYS A 201 0.66 38.99 -9.49
N PRO A 202 1.24 40.20 -9.57
CA PRO A 202 1.46 41.01 -8.39
C PRO A 202 0.13 41.26 -7.67
N ALA A 203 0.16 41.19 -6.34
CA ALA A 203 -1.02 41.47 -5.53
C ALA A 203 -1.53 42.90 -5.80
N PRO A 204 -2.85 43.14 -5.83
CA PRO A 204 -3.38 44.49 -5.88
C PRO A 204 -2.80 45.33 -4.74
N SER A 205 -2.55 46.62 -4.99
CA SER A 205 -2.04 47.53 -3.96
C SER A 205 -2.87 47.43 -2.66
N GLY A 206 -2.23 46.96 -1.58
CA GLY A 206 -2.87 46.80 -0.26
C GLY A 206 -3.35 45.39 0.09
N GLN A 207 -3.26 44.40 -0.81
CA GLN A 207 -3.55 43.00 -0.50
C GLN A 207 -2.25 42.20 -0.37
N CYS A 208 -2.25 41.25 0.57
CA CYS A 208 -1.19 40.27 0.73
C CYS A 208 -1.80 38.87 0.88
N THR A 209 -1.21 37.86 0.25
CA THR A 209 -1.54 36.45 0.46
C THR A 209 -0.32 35.66 0.89
N MET A 210 -0.53 34.73 1.82
CA MET A 210 0.45 33.75 2.26
C MET A 210 -0.26 32.39 2.41
N ALA A 211 0.36 31.31 1.96
CA ALA A 211 -0.22 29.97 2.06
C ALA A 211 0.88 28.90 2.13
N TRP A 212 0.58 27.81 2.83
CA TRP A 212 1.42 26.61 2.87
C TRP A 212 0.90 25.56 1.90
N SER A 213 1.80 24.89 1.19
CA SER A 213 1.48 23.70 0.40
C SER A 213 2.50 22.60 0.69
N PRO A 214 2.10 21.50 1.36
CA PRO A 214 0.80 21.26 2.00
C PRO A 214 0.57 22.09 3.29
N ALA A 215 -0.68 22.42 3.63
CA ALA A 215 -1.00 23.18 4.85
C ALA A 215 -0.95 22.33 6.15
N TYR A 216 -1.06 21.01 6.01
CA TYR A 216 -0.99 20.04 7.09
C TYR A 216 0.10 19.01 6.81
N VAL A 217 0.93 18.74 7.82
CA VAL A 217 2.10 17.85 7.71
C VAL A 217 2.28 17.00 8.96
N ASN A 218 2.91 15.84 8.80
CA ASN A 218 3.34 15.03 9.94
C ASN A 218 4.60 15.65 10.59
N PRO A 219 4.84 15.41 11.88
CA PRO A 219 6.07 15.84 12.54
C PRO A 219 7.31 15.40 11.76
N GLY A 220 8.21 16.34 11.44
CA GLY A 220 9.43 16.07 10.68
C GLY A 220 9.29 16.10 9.15
N ASN A 221 8.09 16.27 8.60
CA ASN A 221 7.90 16.50 7.16
C ASN A 221 8.10 17.98 6.81
N ASN A 222 8.38 18.27 5.53
CA ASN A 222 8.56 19.64 5.05
C ASN A 222 7.29 20.16 4.35
N SER A 223 7.11 21.47 4.39
CA SER A 223 6.14 22.20 3.58
C SER A 223 6.77 23.45 2.98
N THR A 224 6.16 23.98 1.92
CA THR A 224 6.61 25.19 1.25
C THR A 224 5.62 26.33 1.53
N LEU A 225 6.14 27.45 2.04
CA LEU A 225 5.42 28.70 2.17
C LEU A 225 5.49 29.47 0.86
N TYR A 226 4.33 29.86 0.33
CA TYR A 226 4.18 30.75 -0.81
C TYR A 226 3.67 32.10 -0.31
N TRP A 227 4.22 33.19 -0.84
CA TRP A 227 3.74 34.54 -0.53
C TRP A 227 3.63 35.41 -1.77
N ASN A 228 2.68 36.33 -1.73
CA ASN A 228 2.51 37.42 -2.69
C ASN A 228 2.13 38.68 -1.90
N ILE A 229 3.05 39.64 -1.86
CA ILE A 229 3.03 40.82 -0.99
C ILE A 229 3.19 42.09 -1.83
N PRO A 230 2.65 43.24 -1.41
CA PRO A 230 2.59 44.45 -2.25
C PRO A 230 3.91 45.23 -2.34
N GLY A 231 5.02 44.70 -1.82
CA GLY A 231 6.33 45.35 -1.82
C GLY A 231 7.34 44.63 -0.93
N PRO A 232 8.60 45.07 -0.89
CA PRO A 232 9.61 44.48 -0.01
C PRO A 232 9.21 44.64 1.46
N GLY A 233 9.51 43.63 2.27
CA GLY A 233 9.28 43.69 3.71
C GLY A 233 9.87 42.48 4.43
N ILE A 234 9.34 42.17 5.61
CA ILE A 234 9.89 41.14 6.49
C ILE A 234 8.80 40.13 6.83
N ILE A 235 9.11 38.85 6.60
CA ILE A 235 8.32 37.75 7.17
C ILE A 235 8.93 37.37 8.51
N THR A 236 8.09 37.29 9.54
CA THR A 236 8.43 36.93 10.91
C THR A 236 7.77 35.61 11.30
N TYR A 237 8.52 34.74 11.97
CA TYR A 237 8.08 33.44 12.48
C TYR A 237 8.70 33.19 13.86
N PRO A 238 8.27 32.18 14.64
CA PRO A 238 8.76 31.98 16.01
C PRO A 238 10.28 31.80 16.14
N GLY A 239 10.96 31.35 15.08
CA GLY A 239 12.40 31.12 15.05
C GLY A 239 13.23 32.26 14.44
N GLY A 240 12.61 33.36 14.00
CA GLY A 240 13.35 34.49 13.41
C GLY A 240 12.54 35.31 12.40
N SER A 241 13.27 36.04 11.56
CA SER A 241 12.68 36.85 10.50
C SER A 241 13.62 36.93 9.30
N PHE A 242 13.08 37.01 8.09
CA PHE A 242 13.88 37.18 6.88
C PHE A 242 13.26 38.21 5.93
N PRO A 243 14.08 38.96 5.18
CA PRO A 243 13.59 39.91 4.19
C PRO A 243 13.02 39.17 2.98
N VAL A 244 11.95 39.71 2.41
CA VAL A 244 11.29 39.18 1.22
C VAL A 244 10.97 40.28 0.22
N THR A 245 10.90 39.89 -1.05
CA THR A 245 10.42 40.70 -2.18
C THR A 245 8.95 40.35 -2.51
N GLN A 246 8.39 40.99 -3.55
CA GLN A 246 6.96 40.89 -3.90
C GLN A 246 6.38 39.47 -3.95
N SER A 247 7.11 38.48 -4.43
CA SER A 247 6.65 37.09 -4.41
C SER A 247 7.82 36.14 -4.26
N GLY A 248 7.53 34.95 -3.74
CA GLY A 248 8.53 33.92 -3.59
C GLY A 248 7.99 32.70 -2.84
N GLU A 249 8.92 31.78 -2.64
CA GLU A 249 8.69 30.54 -1.91
C GLU A 249 9.84 30.26 -0.93
N GLY A 250 9.52 29.55 0.15
CA GLY A 250 10.48 29.19 1.18
C GLY A 250 10.09 27.89 1.85
N GLY A 251 11.02 26.94 1.89
CA GLY A 251 10.81 25.68 2.59
C GLY A 251 10.93 25.85 4.10
N ALA A 252 10.04 25.22 4.85
CA ALA A 252 10.22 25.01 6.29
C ALA A 252 9.95 23.55 6.65
N GLY A 253 10.82 23.00 7.49
CA GLY A 253 10.59 21.72 8.13
C GLY A 253 9.61 21.88 9.28
N ALA A 254 8.61 21.01 9.36
CA ALA A 254 7.67 20.97 10.45
C ALA A 254 8.34 20.49 11.73
N GLY A 255 8.36 21.35 12.75
CA GLY A 255 8.70 20.95 14.11
C GLY A 255 7.63 20.05 14.73
N GLN A 256 7.55 20.03 16.07
CA GLN A 256 6.51 19.27 16.79
C GLN A 256 5.20 20.04 16.99
N SER A 257 5.11 21.28 16.52
CA SER A 257 3.97 22.17 16.76
C SER A 257 3.69 23.07 15.56
N ASP A 258 2.47 23.59 15.51
CA ASP A 258 2.05 24.58 14.53
C ASP A 258 3.00 25.79 14.50
N MET A 259 3.19 26.34 13.30
CA MET A 259 4.04 27.51 13.09
C MET A 259 3.33 28.53 12.22
N THR A 260 3.20 29.76 12.72
CA THR A 260 2.61 30.87 11.98
C THR A 260 3.70 31.80 11.46
N TYR A 261 3.67 32.06 10.16
CA TYR A 261 4.52 33.05 9.51
C TYR A 261 3.64 34.26 9.22
N SER A 262 4.14 35.44 9.57
CA SER A 262 3.41 36.69 9.45
C SER A 262 4.25 37.72 8.71
N PHE A 263 3.61 38.44 7.80
CA PHE A 263 4.19 39.59 7.14
C PHE A 263 3.46 40.84 7.62
N SER A 264 4.24 41.88 7.87
CA SER A 264 3.74 43.23 8.08
C SER A 264 4.65 44.21 7.35
N ASN A 265 4.06 45.26 6.77
CA ASN A 265 4.82 46.39 6.25
C ASN A 265 4.44 47.68 6.98
N GLY A 266 5.30 48.70 6.90
CA GLY A 266 5.05 50.03 7.47
C GLY A 266 3.83 50.76 6.88
N ALA A 267 3.18 50.18 5.85
CA ALA A 267 1.95 50.68 5.24
C ALA A 267 0.68 50.01 5.80
N GLY A 268 0.79 49.15 6.83
CA GLY A 268 -0.35 48.53 7.52
C GLY A 268 -0.93 47.29 6.83
N VAL A 269 -0.25 46.73 5.83
CA VAL A 269 -0.66 45.46 5.20
C VAL A 269 -0.15 44.31 6.05
N ASN A 270 -1.06 43.46 6.53
CA ASN A 270 -0.75 42.30 7.35
C ASN A 270 -1.37 41.03 6.74
N CYS A 271 -0.61 39.96 6.71
CA CYS A 271 -1.04 38.64 6.26
C CYS A 271 -0.26 37.58 7.04
N ALA A 272 -0.88 36.42 7.23
CA ALA A 272 -0.25 35.32 7.95
C ALA A 272 -0.70 33.98 7.37
N ALA A 273 0.18 32.98 7.48
CA ALA A 273 -0.11 31.60 7.14
C ALA A 273 0.42 30.68 8.24
N THR A 274 -0.41 29.73 8.65
CA THR A 274 -0.06 28.74 9.67
C THR A 274 0.16 27.39 9.01
N LEU A 275 1.31 26.78 9.29
CA LEU A 275 1.58 25.37 9.01
C LEU A 275 1.07 24.55 10.19
N HIS A 276 0.17 23.61 9.93
CA HIS A 276 -0.40 22.74 10.95
C HIS A 276 0.37 21.42 11.04
N VAL A 277 0.79 21.03 12.24
CA VAL A 277 1.46 19.75 12.51
C VAL A 277 0.46 18.77 13.11
N CYS A 278 0.30 17.62 12.47
CA CYS A 278 -0.69 16.65 12.93
C CYS A 278 -0.35 16.08 14.31
N PRO A 279 -1.30 16.14 15.27
CA PRO A 279 -1.09 15.61 16.61
C PRO A 279 -1.02 14.09 16.60
N ALA A 280 -0.51 13.52 17.69
CA ALA A 280 -0.42 12.08 17.88
C ALA A 280 -1.78 11.39 17.64
N GLY A 281 -1.75 10.29 16.88
CA GLY A 281 -2.95 9.54 16.48
C GLY A 281 -3.59 10.01 15.17
N THR A 282 -3.09 11.09 14.56
CA THR A 282 -3.51 11.57 13.24
C THR A 282 -2.33 11.73 12.29
N ALA A 283 -2.59 11.67 10.98
CA ALA A 283 -1.63 11.97 9.92
C ALA A 283 -2.25 12.90 8.89
N ALA A 284 -1.43 13.70 8.21
CA ALA A 284 -1.89 14.50 7.09
C ALA A 284 -2.49 13.60 6.01
N ASN A 285 -3.67 13.97 5.49
CA ASN A 285 -4.26 13.27 4.35
C ASN A 285 -3.38 13.42 3.09
N ALA A 286 -3.65 12.61 2.05
CA ALA A 286 -2.86 12.63 0.83
C ALA A 286 -2.79 14.00 0.14
N GLN A 287 -3.81 14.85 0.36
CA GLN A 287 -3.91 16.20 -0.19
C GLN A 287 -3.23 17.25 0.71
N GLY A 288 -2.81 16.91 1.92
CA GLY A 288 -2.19 17.84 2.87
C GLY A 288 -3.12 18.97 3.34
N THR A 289 -4.42 18.74 3.34
CA THR A 289 -5.48 19.73 3.67
C THR A 289 -6.12 19.51 5.04
N ALA A 290 -5.88 18.37 5.68
CA ALA A 290 -6.37 18.07 7.02
C ALA A 290 -5.55 16.96 7.68
N CYS A 291 -5.59 16.90 9.02
CA CYS A 291 -5.16 15.73 9.78
C CYS A 291 -6.32 14.73 9.90
N VAL A 292 -6.08 13.51 9.43
CA VAL A 292 -7.02 12.40 9.50
C VAL A 292 -6.50 11.34 10.47
N PRO A 293 -7.36 10.57 11.15
CA PRO A 293 -6.92 9.44 11.97
C PRO A 293 -6.05 8.47 11.17
N ILE A 294 -4.95 7.99 11.75
CA ILE A 294 -4.05 7.03 11.09
C ILE A 294 -4.80 5.69 10.94
N GLU A 295 -5.10 5.28 9.70
CA GLU A 295 -5.65 3.96 9.41
C GLU A 295 -4.66 2.88 9.91
N GLY A 296 -5.09 2.05 10.87
CA GLY A 296 -4.28 0.96 11.43
C GLY A 296 -4.04 1.00 12.95
N GLN A 297 -4.53 1.99 13.69
CA GLN A 297 -4.47 1.99 15.17
C GLN A 297 -5.64 1.23 15.85
N CYS A 298 -6.63 0.78 15.09
CA CYS A 298 -7.73 -0.03 15.62
C CYS A 298 -7.51 -1.51 15.27
N THR A 299 -7.03 -2.29 16.23
CA THR A 299 -7.04 -3.75 16.14
C THR A 299 -8.49 -4.24 16.24
N PRO A 300 -9.01 -4.96 15.22
CA PRO A 300 -10.35 -5.50 15.29
C PRO A 300 -10.49 -6.41 16.51
N SER A 301 -11.44 -6.07 17.37
CA SER A 301 -11.66 -6.75 18.64
C SER A 301 -13.14 -6.81 18.95
N TYR A 302 -13.52 -7.87 19.66
CA TYR A 302 -14.86 -8.02 20.20
C TYR A 302 -14.89 -7.42 21.60
N PHE A 303 -15.97 -6.70 21.91
CA PHE A 303 -16.18 -6.08 23.20
C PHE A 303 -17.68 -6.01 23.51
N CYS A 304 -18.00 -5.84 24.79
CA CYS A 304 -19.37 -5.75 25.27
C CYS A 304 -19.80 -4.29 25.39
N GLN A 305 -21.00 -3.97 24.90
CA GLN A 305 -21.63 -2.67 25.10
C GLN A 305 -23.04 -2.90 25.62
N GLY A 306 -23.24 -2.67 26.92
CA GLY A 306 -24.42 -3.20 27.62
C GLY A 306 -24.37 -4.73 27.64
N ASN A 307 -25.52 -5.36 27.41
CA ASN A 307 -25.64 -6.82 27.38
C ASN A 307 -25.34 -7.42 25.99
N ASP A 308 -24.91 -6.62 25.02
CA ASP A 308 -24.78 -7.05 23.63
C ASP A 308 -23.31 -7.07 23.17
N LEU A 309 -23.04 -7.96 22.22
CA LEU A 309 -21.71 -8.14 21.66
C LEU A 309 -21.51 -7.23 20.45
N TYR A 310 -20.43 -6.44 20.50
CA TYR A 310 -20.02 -5.56 19.41
C TYR A 310 -18.63 -5.94 18.92
N ARG A 311 -18.37 -5.60 17.66
CA ARG A 311 -17.05 -5.71 17.02
C ARG A 311 -16.57 -4.32 16.62
N ARG A 312 -15.37 -3.96 17.05
CA ARG A 312 -14.66 -2.78 16.54
C ARG A 312 -14.02 -3.13 15.20
N THR A 313 -14.32 -2.36 14.17
CA THR A 313 -13.75 -2.54 12.83
C THR A 313 -12.35 -1.92 12.73
N ALA A 314 -11.65 -2.19 11.61
CA ALA A 314 -10.36 -1.55 11.32
C ALA A 314 -10.49 -0.02 11.13
N GLN A 315 -11.71 0.46 10.82
CA GLN A 315 -12.09 1.86 10.70
C GLN A 315 -12.56 2.48 12.02
N CYS A 316 -12.33 1.80 13.16
CA CYS A 316 -12.75 2.23 14.49
C CYS A 316 -14.27 2.43 14.65
N THR A 317 -15.08 1.80 13.79
CA THR A 317 -16.53 1.80 13.93
C THR A 317 -16.98 0.60 14.75
N ASN A 318 -18.00 0.80 15.59
CA ASN A 318 -18.61 -0.28 16.35
C ASN A 318 -19.74 -0.89 15.54
N GLN A 319 -19.66 -2.19 15.29
CA GLN A 319 -20.69 -2.96 14.60
C GLN A 319 -21.37 -3.90 15.59
N PHE A 320 -22.70 -3.88 15.64
CA PHE A 320 -23.48 -4.85 16.40
C PHE A 320 -23.28 -6.26 15.80
N VAL A 321 -22.96 -7.22 16.66
CA VAL A 321 -22.76 -8.62 16.26
C VAL A 321 -24.00 -9.44 16.60
N GLN A 322 -24.39 -9.43 17.88
CA GLN A 322 -25.55 -10.15 18.37
C GLN A 322 -25.96 -9.63 19.75
N ALA A 323 -27.23 -9.88 20.11
CA ALA A 323 -27.71 -9.65 21.47
C ALA A 323 -27.40 -10.86 22.35
N CYS A 324 -26.88 -10.65 23.56
CA CYS A 324 -26.61 -11.75 24.47
C CYS A 324 -27.77 -11.96 25.45
N THR A 325 -28.38 -13.14 25.40
CA THR A 325 -29.50 -13.51 26.27
C THR A 325 -29.13 -13.56 27.75
N TRP A 326 -27.88 -13.94 28.07
CA TRP A 326 -27.40 -14.20 29.45
C TRP A 326 -26.28 -13.27 29.90
N ASP A 327 -26.16 -12.10 29.27
CA ASP A 327 -25.11 -11.09 29.46
C ASP A 327 -23.86 -11.27 28.57
N CYS A 328 -23.06 -10.21 28.46
CA CYS A 328 -21.82 -10.13 27.69
C CYS A 328 -20.65 -9.81 28.62
N LEU A 329 -19.64 -10.68 28.64
CA LEU A 329 -18.42 -10.47 29.42
C LEU A 329 -17.18 -10.86 28.62
N GLY A 330 -16.11 -10.07 28.73
CA GLY A 330 -14.83 -10.40 28.09
C GLY A 330 -14.86 -10.42 26.56
N GLY A 331 -15.83 -9.75 25.93
CA GLY A 331 -15.99 -9.75 24.47
C GLY A 331 -16.63 -11.03 23.92
N ALA A 332 -17.41 -11.74 24.74
CA ALA A 332 -18.22 -12.87 24.32
C ALA A 332 -19.56 -12.87 25.07
N CYS A 333 -20.59 -13.46 24.46
CA CYS A 333 -21.84 -13.74 25.15
C CYS A 333 -21.65 -14.88 26.14
N LEU A 334 -22.19 -14.73 27.35
CA LEU A 334 -22.16 -15.80 28.35
C LEU A 334 -23.10 -16.94 27.93
N PRO A 335 -22.71 -18.21 28.17
CA PRO A 335 -23.61 -19.34 27.99
C PRO A 335 -24.73 -19.30 29.03
N PRO A 336 -25.87 -19.97 28.76
CA PRO A 336 -26.93 -20.12 29.75
C PRO A 336 -26.40 -20.78 31.04
N PRO A 337 -26.86 -20.37 32.23
CA PRO A 337 -26.50 -21.03 33.48
C PRO A 337 -26.96 -22.50 33.51
N PRO A 338 -26.21 -23.39 34.19
CA PRO A 338 -26.65 -24.76 34.38
C PRO A 338 -27.90 -24.84 35.29
N PRO A 339 -28.76 -25.86 35.11
CA PRO A 339 -29.94 -26.07 35.92
C PRO A 339 -29.59 -26.46 37.34
N GLU A 340 -30.33 -25.91 38.30
CA GLU A 340 -30.20 -26.23 39.72
C GLU A 340 -31.59 -26.46 40.33
N GLY A 341 -31.66 -27.21 41.43
CA GLY A 341 -32.92 -27.46 42.10
C GLY A 341 -32.78 -28.33 43.35
N ASN A 342 -33.93 -28.63 43.96
CA ASN A 342 -34.02 -29.53 45.10
C ASN A 342 -35.39 -30.22 45.14
N ILE A 343 -35.42 -31.45 45.65
CA ILE A 343 -36.64 -32.19 45.99
C ILE A 343 -36.65 -32.58 47.47
N THR A 344 -37.81 -32.51 48.11
CA THR A 344 -38.01 -32.80 49.53
C THR A 344 -39.30 -33.57 49.75
N ALA A 345 -39.39 -34.35 50.83
CA ALA A 345 -40.57 -35.10 51.21
C ALA A 345 -40.88 -34.86 52.70
N THR A 346 -42.14 -34.64 53.04
CA THR A 346 -42.56 -34.36 54.42
C THR A 346 -43.92 -35.00 54.71
N PRO A 347 -44.00 -35.93 55.67
CA PRO A 347 -42.90 -36.54 56.43
C PRO A 347 -42.04 -37.50 55.57
N SER A 348 -40.75 -37.63 55.88
CA SER A 348 -39.83 -38.57 55.19
C SER A 348 -39.83 -39.98 55.80
N LEU A 349 -40.67 -40.21 56.81
CA LEU A 349 -40.89 -41.47 57.49
C LEU A 349 -42.39 -41.58 57.79
N VAL A 350 -43.03 -42.63 57.28
CA VAL A 350 -44.48 -42.85 57.38
C VAL A 350 -44.79 -44.29 57.79
N HIS A 351 -45.97 -44.54 58.34
CA HIS A 351 -46.45 -45.92 58.48
C HIS A 351 -46.88 -46.48 57.11
N ALA A 352 -47.02 -47.80 57.02
CA ALA A 352 -47.60 -48.42 55.82
C ALA A 352 -49.01 -47.87 55.56
N GLU A 353 -49.35 -47.64 54.29
CA GLU A 353 -50.60 -47.03 53.80
C GLU A 353 -50.77 -45.53 54.08
N GLU A 354 -49.77 -44.87 54.68
CA GLU A 354 -49.77 -43.41 54.82
C GLU A 354 -49.17 -42.72 53.59
N THR A 355 -49.35 -41.40 53.50
CA THR A 355 -48.87 -40.56 52.38
C THR A 355 -47.83 -39.56 52.85
N SER A 356 -46.97 -39.12 51.93
CA SER A 356 -45.99 -38.06 52.14
C SER A 356 -46.22 -36.92 51.15
N GLN A 357 -45.95 -35.68 51.57
CA GLN A 357 -45.98 -34.53 50.67
C GLN A 357 -44.60 -34.33 50.04
N VAL A 358 -44.50 -34.47 48.73
CA VAL A 358 -43.30 -34.25 47.93
C VAL A 358 -43.33 -32.85 47.32
N SER A 359 -42.29 -32.06 47.59
CA SER A 359 -42.15 -30.69 47.10
C SER A 359 -40.81 -30.48 46.39
N TRP A 360 -40.82 -29.77 45.28
CA TRP A 360 -39.62 -29.45 44.51
C TRP A 360 -39.63 -28.02 43.96
N THR A 361 -38.43 -27.46 43.83
CA THR A 361 -38.17 -26.14 43.26
C THR A 361 -36.90 -26.18 42.41
N THR A 362 -36.93 -25.52 41.25
CA THR A 362 -35.79 -25.49 40.32
C THR A 362 -35.55 -24.10 39.74
N GLN A 363 -34.33 -23.85 39.25
CA GLN A 363 -33.90 -22.64 38.56
C GLN A 363 -33.16 -23.01 37.28
N TYR A 364 -33.23 -22.13 36.27
CA TYR A 364 -32.60 -22.32 34.97
C TYR A 364 -33.02 -23.61 34.25
N THR A 365 -34.26 -24.05 34.47
CA THR A 365 -34.86 -25.24 33.84
C THR A 365 -35.97 -24.85 32.86
N THR A 366 -36.16 -25.68 31.84
CA THR A 366 -37.26 -25.56 30.86
C THR A 366 -38.38 -26.55 31.15
N SER A 367 -38.05 -27.74 31.62
CA SER A 367 -39.01 -28.79 31.99
C SER A 367 -38.44 -29.69 33.08
N CYS A 368 -39.33 -30.25 33.90
CA CYS A 368 -39.00 -31.16 34.98
C CYS A 368 -40.07 -32.24 35.11
N THR A 369 -39.64 -33.43 35.49
CA THR A 369 -40.48 -34.59 35.80
C THR A 369 -40.07 -35.17 37.15
N VAL A 370 -41.04 -35.50 38.00
CA VAL A 370 -40.84 -36.30 39.21
C VAL A 370 -41.41 -37.69 38.94
N SER A 371 -40.60 -38.71 39.19
CA SER A 371 -40.96 -40.13 39.09
C SER A 371 -40.55 -40.87 40.36
N GLU A 372 -41.07 -42.06 40.56
CA GLU A 372 -40.75 -42.90 41.72
C GLU A 372 -40.34 -44.33 41.31
N ASN A 373 -39.92 -45.16 42.28
CA ASN A 373 -39.36 -46.50 42.05
C ASN A 373 -40.12 -47.65 42.74
N ASN A 374 -41.21 -47.36 43.44
CA ASN A 374 -42.10 -48.30 44.09
C ASN A 374 -43.09 -48.88 43.05
N PRO A 375 -43.02 -50.20 42.77
CA PRO A 375 -43.84 -50.83 41.74
C PRO A 375 -45.34 -50.91 42.07
N GLU A 376 -45.74 -50.60 43.31
CA GLU A 376 -47.14 -50.65 43.75
C GLU A 376 -47.91 -49.35 43.50
N ILE A 377 -47.20 -48.27 43.17
CA ILE A 377 -47.79 -46.97 42.83
C ILE A 377 -47.36 -46.53 41.42
N ASN A 378 -47.91 -45.42 40.95
CA ASN A 378 -47.57 -44.85 39.63
C ASN A 378 -47.62 -43.31 39.71
N ASP A 379 -46.97 -42.76 40.72
CA ASP A 379 -46.92 -41.31 40.92
C ASP A 379 -45.95 -40.70 39.90
N ALA A 380 -46.48 -39.87 38.99
CA ALA A 380 -45.68 -39.12 38.04
C ALA A 380 -46.19 -37.69 37.93
N TRP A 381 -45.29 -36.72 38.12
CA TRP A 381 -45.64 -35.30 38.09
C TRP A 381 -44.73 -34.52 37.15
N THR A 382 -45.25 -33.42 36.61
CA THR A 382 -44.51 -32.51 35.72
C THR A 382 -44.61 -31.08 36.22
N GLY A 383 -43.61 -30.26 35.88
CA GLY A 383 -43.55 -28.84 36.23
C GLY A 383 -42.23 -28.45 36.88
N VAL A 384 -41.75 -27.23 36.63
CA VAL A 384 -40.45 -26.72 37.15
C VAL A 384 -40.44 -26.47 38.66
N SER A 385 -41.61 -26.41 39.27
CA SER A 385 -41.80 -26.40 40.72
C SER A 385 -43.16 -26.98 41.06
N GLY A 386 -43.32 -27.48 42.28
CA GLY A 386 -44.61 -28.01 42.71
C GLY A 386 -44.57 -28.69 44.07
N THR A 387 -45.78 -28.98 44.56
CA THR A 387 -46.04 -29.79 45.75
C THR A 387 -47.17 -30.76 45.43
N ARG A 388 -46.95 -32.04 45.73
CA ARG A 388 -47.89 -33.14 45.49
C ARG A 388 -47.87 -34.11 46.66
N THR A 389 -49.03 -34.64 46.98
CA THR A 389 -49.15 -35.73 47.96
C THR A 389 -48.97 -37.05 47.23
N SER A 390 -48.18 -37.95 47.80
CA SER A 390 -48.00 -39.30 47.27
C SER A 390 -49.28 -40.12 47.34
N SER A 391 -49.32 -41.17 46.55
CA SER A 391 -50.19 -42.32 46.83
C SER A 391 -49.80 -42.96 48.19
N PRO A 392 -50.70 -43.75 48.81
CA PRO A 392 -50.38 -44.55 49.99
C PRO A 392 -49.14 -45.42 49.78
N LEU A 393 -48.22 -45.42 50.74
CA LEU A 393 -46.92 -46.10 50.61
C LEU A 393 -46.86 -47.37 51.46
N THR A 394 -46.58 -48.49 50.82
CA THR A 394 -46.37 -49.81 51.44
C THR A 394 -44.88 -50.18 51.55
N LEU A 395 -44.04 -49.55 50.72
CA LEU A 395 -42.61 -49.81 50.60
C LEU A 395 -41.82 -48.50 50.64
N GLN A 396 -40.53 -48.61 50.98
CA GLN A 396 -39.61 -47.48 50.86
C GLN A 396 -39.61 -46.96 49.42
N THR A 397 -39.87 -45.67 49.26
CA THR A 397 -40.08 -45.05 47.94
C THR A 397 -39.09 -43.92 47.75
N ILE A 398 -38.40 -43.90 46.60
CA ILE A 398 -37.45 -42.87 46.19
C ILE A 398 -38.09 -42.05 45.08
N TYR A 399 -38.42 -40.79 45.39
CA TYR A 399 -38.85 -39.83 44.39
C TYR A 399 -37.63 -39.19 43.74
N THR A 400 -37.56 -39.26 42.42
CA THR A 400 -36.48 -38.70 41.60
C THR A 400 -37.00 -37.54 40.78
N LEU A 401 -36.43 -36.36 41.00
CA LEU A 401 -36.60 -35.19 40.17
C LEU A 401 -35.60 -35.25 39.01
N ARG A 402 -36.08 -35.07 37.78
CA ARG A 402 -35.25 -34.97 36.58
C ARG A 402 -35.67 -33.74 35.77
N CYS A 403 -34.73 -32.87 35.47
CA CYS A 403 -34.97 -31.60 34.80
C CYS A 403 -34.04 -31.38 33.62
N THR A 404 -34.54 -30.67 32.60
CA THR A 404 -33.76 -30.18 31.47
C THR A 404 -33.51 -28.69 31.64
N GLY A 405 -32.23 -28.30 31.62
CA GLY A 405 -31.78 -26.92 31.74
C GLY A 405 -32.05 -26.08 30.49
N VAL A 406 -31.97 -24.76 30.65
CA VAL A 406 -31.97 -23.80 29.53
C VAL A 406 -30.72 -23.92 28.65
N ASP A 407 -29.63 -24.46 29.21
CA ASP A 407 -28.40 -24.87 28.53
C ASP A 407 -28.51 -26.27 27.89
N SER A 408 -29.68 -26.90 27.95
CA SER A 408 -29.95 -28.30 27.55
C SER A 408 -29.25 -29.38 28.38
N SER A 409 -28.56 -29.04 29.47
CA SER A 409 -28.01 -30.04 30.38
C SER A 409 -29.11 -30.66 31.24
N ILE A 410 -28.78 -31.74 31.95
CA ILE A 410 -29.74 -32.47 32.79
C ILE A 410 -29.34 -32.35 34.26
N PHE A 411 -30.30 -31.92 35.08
CA PHE A 411 -30.21 -31.93 36.53
C PHE A 411 -31.06 -33.09 37.09
N THR A 412 -30.54 -33.78 38.10
CA THR A 412 -31.26 -34.82 38.83
C THR A 412 -31.03 -34.72 40.32
N ASP A 413 -32.09 -34.89 41.09
CA ASP A 413 -32.06 -34.96 42.56
C ASP A 413 -33.06 -36.00 43.05
N SER A 414 -32.91 -36.51 44.26
CA SER A 414 -33.85 -37.51 44.80
C SER A 414 -34.08 -37.37 46.30
N VAL A 415 -35.27 -37.78 46.72
CA VAL A 415 -35.65 -37.84 48.14
C VAL A 415 -36.25 -39.20 48.44
N THR A 416 -35.91 -39.75 49.60
CA THR A 416 -36.40 -41.05 50.06
C THR A 416 -37.44 -40.87 51.16
N VAL A 417 -38.58 -41.57 51.02
CA VAL A 417 -39.57 -41.74 52.07
C VAL A 417 -39.46 -43.18 52.59
N ASN A 418 -39.19 -43.32 53.87
CA ASN A 418 -39.02 -44.61 54.53
C ASN A 418 -40.34 -45.07 55.18
N ILE A 419 -40.52 -46.39 55.30
CA ILE A 419 -41.63 -46.99 56.04
C ILE A 419 -41.16 -47.34 57.45
N VAL A 420 -41.95 -46.98 58.46
CA VAL A 420 -41.72 -47.40 59.84
C VAL A 420 -41.84 -48.92 59.92
N PRO A 421 -40.80 -49.66 60.34
CA PRO A 421 -40.89 -51.11 60.47
C PRO A 421 -41.93 -51.48 61.52
N ILE A 422 -42.76 -52.48 61.21
CA ILE A 422 -43.67 -53.10 62.17
C ILE A 422 -42.82 -54.05 63.03
N PHE A 423 -42.78 -53.83 64.33
CA PHE A 423 -42.15 -54.76 65.26
C PHE A 423 -43.08 -55.95 65.48
N GLU A 424 -42.65 -57.15 65.07
CA GLU A 424 -43.29 -58.41 65.45
C GLU A 424 -42.47 -59.06 66.57
N GLU A 425 -43.08 -59.17 67.76
CA GLU A 425 -42.51 -59.92 68.88
C GLU A 425 -42.77 -61.42 68.61
N ASN A 426 -41.71 -62.16 68.29
CA ASN A 426 -41.77 -63.62 68.06
C ASN A 426 -41.57 -64.40 69.36
#